data_AF-A0A4Q5RLU5-F1
#
_entry.id   AF-A0A4Q5RLU5-F1
#
_cell.length_a   1.000
_cell.length_b   1.000
_cell.length_c   1.000
_cell.angle_alpha   90.00
_cell.angle_beta   90.00
_cell.angle_gamma   90.00
#
_symmetry.space_group_name_H-M   'P 1'
#
loop_
_entity.id
_entity.type
_entity.pdbx_description
1 polymer ?
#
loop_
_entity_poly.entity_id
_entity_poly.type
_entity_poly.pdbx_seq_one_letter_code
_entity_poly.pdbx_strand_id
1 'polypeptide(L)' 'IEARSCERFKRLSEGLEDEYLKNFYRRFMESEAGHYHLFIELAETYVNPEKVRKRWQEWLKFEGDLMQQLEVRGDRIH' A
#
# COMPACT_ATOMS: atom_id res chain seq x y z
N ILE A 1 2.36 0.33 4.47
CA ILE A 1 1.64 -0.96 4.46
C ILE A 1 0.44 -0.84 3.53
N GLU A 2 -0.58 -0.05 3.88
CA GLU A 2 -1.76 0.19 3.02
C GLU A 2 -1.40 0.53 1.56
N ALA A 3 -0.41 1.41 1.34
CA ALA A 3 0.06 1.74 -0.02
C ALA A 3 0.63 0.52 -0.79
N ARG A 4 1.28 -0.44 -0.11
CA ARG A 4 1.75 -1.69 -0.72
C ARG A 4 0.60 -2.66 -0.95
N SER A 5 -0.36 -2.74 -0.03
CA SER A 5 -1.60 -3.51 -0.21
C SER A 5 -2.35 -3.04 -1.46
N CYS A 6 -2.51 -1.72 -1.61
CA CYS A 6 -3.10 -1.08 -2.79
C CYS A 6 -2.40 -1.53 -4.09
N GLU A 7 -1.06 -1.45 -4.13
CA GLU A 7 -0.28 -1.86 -5.29
C GLU A 7 -0.44 -3.36 -5.62
N ARG A 8 -0.37 -4.23 -4.61
CA ARG A 8 -0.53 -5.69 -4.80
C ARG A 8 -1.95 -6.08 -5.20
N PHE A 9 -2.99 -5.48 -4.62
CA PHE A 9 -4.37 -5.73 -5.02
C PHE A 9 -4.68 -5.23 -6.43
N LYS A 10 -4.06 -4.11 -6.86
CA LYS A 10 -4.13 -3.68 -8.25
C LYS A 10 -3.57 -4.75 -9.19
N ARG A 11 -2.36 -5.26 -8.89
CA ARG A 11 -1.71 -6.32 -9.69
C ARG A 11 -2.55 -7.60 -9.75
N LEU A 12 -3.14 -8.02 -8.64
CA LEU A 12 -4.04 -9.17 -8.59
C LEU A 12 -5.30 -8.94 -9.44
N SER A 13 -5.95 -7.78 -9.29
CA SER A 13 -7.13 -7.43 -10.07
C SER A 13 -6.85 -7.38 -11.58
N GLU A 14 -5.67 -6.93 -11.99
CA GLU A 14 -5.25 -6.88 -13.40
C GLU A 14 -4.83 -8.26 -13.96
N GLY A 15 -4.33 -9.16 -13.11
CA GLY A 15 -3.77 -10.46 -13.50
C GLY A 15 -4.74 -11.65 -13.39
N LEU A 16 -5.91 -11.48 -12.79
CA LEU A 16 -6.91 -12.54 -12.66
C LEU A 16 -7.83 -12.59 -13.89
N GLU A 17 -8.29 -13.79 -14.24
CA GLU A 17 -9.29 -14.03 -15.30
C GLU A 17 -10.72 -14.04 -14.76
N ASP A 18 -10.90 -14.43 -13.49
CA ASP A 18 -12.21 -14.49 -12.85
C ASP A 18 -12.77 -13.07 -12.59
N GLU A 19 -13.83 -12.71 -13.30
CA GLU A 19 -14.43 -11.38 -13.24
C GLU A 19 -14.94 -10.99 -11.85
N TYR A 20 -15.41 -11.95 -11.04
CA TYR A 20 -15.83 -11.66 -9.68
C TYR A 20 -14.63 -11.25 -8.82
N LEU A 21 -13.54 -12.03 -8.86
CA LEU A 21 -12.33 -11.75 -8.09
C LEU A 21 -11.62 -10.47 -8.56
N LYS A 22 -11.60 -10.18 -9.87
CA LYS A 22 -11.05 -8.92 -10.40
C LYS A 22 -11.74 -7.71 -9.80
N ASN A 23 -13.09 -7.71 -9.81
CA ASN A 23 -13.89 -6.64 -9.25
C ASN A 23 -13.78 -6.56 -7.72
N PHE A 24 -13.68 -7.72 -7.05
CA PHE A 24 -13.47 -7.79 -5.61
C PHE A 24 -12.14 -7.13 -5.20
N TYR A 25 -11.00 -7.55 -5.79
CA TYR A 25 -9.70 -6.98 -5.47
C TYR A 25 -9.56 -5.52 -5.92
N ARG A 26 -10.27 -5.10 -6.98
CA ARG A 26 -10.33 -3.69 -7.39
C ARG A 26 -10.91 -2.81 -6.29
N ARG A 27 -12.01 -3.23 -5.66
CA ARG A 27 -12.64 -2.49 -4.56
C ARG A 27 -11.75 -2.40 -3.33
N PHE A 28 -11.01 -3.48 -3.02
CA PHE A 28 -10.03 -3.46 -1.93
C PHE A 28 -8.89 -2.48 -2.21
N MET A 29 -8.36 -2.47 -3.43
CA MET A 29 -7.34 -1.49 -3.83
C MET A 29 -7.81 -0.04 -3.59
N GLU A 30 -9.07 0.26 -3.93
CA GLU A 30 -9.65 1.59 -3.72
C GLU A 30 -9.77 1.96 -2.23
N SER A 31 -10.15 1.02 -1.35
CA SER A 31 -10.20 1.29 0.10
C SER A 31 -8.81 1.53 0.70
N GLU A 32 -7.81 0.74 0.29
CA GLU A 32 -6.42 0.91 0.75
C GLU A 32 -5.84 2.28 0.36
N ALA A 33 -6.24 2.80 -0.80
CA ALA A 33 -5.87 4.15 -1.24
C ALA A 33 -6.40 5.23 -0.27
N GLY A 34 -7.65 5.07 0.17
CA GLY A 34 -8.24 5.94 1.20
C GLY A 34 -7.55 5.82 2.54
N HIS A 35 -7.23 4.58 2.97
CA HIS A 35 -6.60 4.33 4.27
C HIS A 35 -5.21 4.96 4.38
N TYR A 36 -4.33 4.78 3.39
CA TYR A 36 -2.98 5.36 3.50
C TYR A 36 -3.05 6.89 3.57
N HIS A 37 -3.97 7.51 2.83
CA HIS A 37 -4.14 8.95 2.86
C HIS A 37 -4.61 9.41 4.24
N LEU A 38 -5.65 8.76 4.77
CA LEU A 38 -6.19 9.03 6.11
C LEU A 38 -5.11 8.93 7.19
N PHE A 39 -4.25 7.92 7.16
CA PHE A 39 -3.19 7.78 8.16
C PHE A 39 -2.15 8.90 8.09
N ILE A 40 -1.82 9.38 6.89
CA ILE A 40 -0.91 10.51 6.73
C ILE A 40 -1.56 11.80 7.22
N GLU A 41 -2.81 12.07 6.85
CA GLU A 41 -3.55 13.25 7.32
C GLU A 41 -3.72 13.26 8.86
N LEU A 42 -4.01 12.10 9.44
CA LEU A 42 -4.08 11.94 10.89
C LEU A 42 -2.74 12.24 11.54
N ALA A 43 -1.63 11.77 10.97
CA ALA A 43 -0.30 12.10 11.47
C ALA A 43 0.01 13.59 11.37
N GLU A 44 -0.37 14.25 10.28
CA GLU A 44 -0.22 15.70 10.07
C GLU A 44 -1.09 16.54 11.01
N THR A 45 -2.18 15.97 11.53
CA THR A 45 -3.04 16.62 12.53
C THR A 45 -2.33 16.77 13.88
N TYR A 46 -1.47 15.81 14.25
CA TYR A 46 -0.81 15.78 15.57
C TYR A 46 0.68 16.16 15.53
N VAL A 47 1.30 16.15 14.36
CA VAL A 47 2.73 16.40 14.19
C VAL A 47 2.95 17.35 13.02
N ASN A 48 3.96 18.22 13.13
CA ASN A 48 4.33 19.14 12.04
C ASN A 48 4.39 18.40 10.67
N PRO A 49 3.67 18.88 9.65
CA PRO A 49 3.60 18.22 8.34
C PRO A 49 4.95 17.97 7.68
N GLU A 50 5.91 18.89 7.79
CA GLU A 50 7.25 18.71 7.21
C GLU A 50 7.96 17.51 7.83
N LYS A 51 7.81 17.31 9.14
CA LYS A 51 8.38 16.16 9.86
C LYS A 51 7.70 14.86 9.43
N VAL A 52 6.38 14.87 9.29
CA VAL A 52 5.60 13.70 8.82
C VAL A 52 6.01 13.32 7.40
N ARG A 53 6.05 14.28 6.48
CA ARG A 53 6.42 14.07 5.07
C ARG A 53 7.86 13.60 4.92
N LYS A 54 8.80 14.18 5.69
CA LYS A 54 10.19 13.69 5.73
C LYS A 54 10.26 12.23 6.17
N ARG A 55 9.59 11.90 7.29
CA ARG A 55 9.57 10.52 7.80
C ARG A 55 8.88 9.56 6.83
N TRP A 56 7.84 10.01 6.14
CA TRP A 56 7.18 9.23 5.10
C TRP A 56 8.13 8.86 3.95
N GLN A 57 8.95 9.80 3.48
CA GLN A 57 9.97 9.51 2.47
C GLN A 57 11.04 8.53 2.95
N GLU A 58 11.46 8.63 4.21
CA GLU A 58 12.38 7.66 4.84
C GLU A 58 11.79 6.25 4.83
N TRP A 59 10.49 6.11 5.16
CA TRP A 59 9.79 4.83 5.12
C TRP A 59 9.61 4.28 3.70
N LEU A 60 9.30 5.12 2.72
CA LEU A 60 9.21 4.71 1.32
C LEU A 60 10.53 4.14 0.81
N LYS A 61 11.64 4.79 1.15
CA LYS A 61 12.98 4.29 0.80
C LYS A 61 13.26 2.94 1.48
N PHE A 62 13.07 2.88 2.80
CA PHE A 62 13.30 1.66 3.58
C PHE A 62 12.45 0.49 3.08
N GLU A 63 11.17 0.71 2.80
CA GLU A 63 10.27 -0.34 2.33
C GLU A 63 10.65 -0.81 0.92
N GLY A 64 11.07 0.11 0.04
CA GLY A 64 11.61 -0.24 -1.27
C GLY A 64 12.85 -1.13 -1.19
N ASP A 65 13.78 -0.82 -0.28
CA ASP A 65 14.96 -1.63 -0.02
C ASP A 65 14.60 -2.99 0.60
N LEU A 66 13.64 -3.02 1.53
CA LEU A 66 13.15 -4.25 2.15
C LEU A 66 12.51 -5.19 1.13
N MET A 67 11.69 -4.67 0.20
CA MET A 67 11.06 -5.49 -0.84
C MET A 67 12.07 -6.19 -1.76
N GLN A 68 13.26 -5.62 -1.96
CA GLN A 68 14.32 -6.27 -2.75
C GLN A 68 14.98 -7.44 -2.01
N GLN A 69 14.87 -7.47 -0.68
CA GLN A 69 15.48 -8.49 0.17
C GLN A 69 14.51 -9.63 0.53
N LEU A 70 13.21 -9.41 0.34
CA LEU A 70 12.19 -10.42 0.63
C LEU A 70 12.12 -11.46 -0.49
N GLU A 71 12.06 -12.72 -0.08
CA GLU A 71 11.76 -13.82 -0.99
C GLU A 71 10.30 -13.71 -1.48
N VAL A 72 10.10 -13.94 -2.78
CA VAL A 72 8.76 -13.91 -3.37
C VAL A 72 7.95 -15.09 -2.83
N ARG A 73 6.86 -14.78 -2.13
CA ARG A 73 5.96 -15.75 -1.54
C ARG A 73 4.53 -15.55 -2.03
N GLY A 74 3.93 -16.60 -2.58
CA GLY A 74 2.55 -16.58 -3.09
C GLY A 74 1.48 -16.78 -2.02
N ASP A 75 1.87 -17.18 -0.81
CA ASP A 75 0.93 -17.48 0.29
C ASP A 75 0.63 -16.26 1.18
N ARG A 76 1.25 -15.10 0.91
CA ARG A 76 1.08 -13.88 1.70
C ARG A 76 0.93 -12.65 0.83
N ILE A 77 0.11 -11.70 1.30
CA ILE A 77 -0.04 -10.39 0.66
C ILE A 77 1.12 -9.45 0.99
N HIS A 78 1.95 -9.71 1.99
CA HIS A 78 3.17 -8.95 2.28
C HIS A 78 4.38 -9.86 2.38
#